data_AF-A0A957DJN7-F1
#
_entry.id   AF-A0A957DJN7-F1
#
_cell.length_a   1.000
_cell.length_b   1.000
_cell.length_c   1.000
_cell.angle_alpha   90.00
_cell.angle_beta   90.00
_cell.angle_gamma   90.00
#
_symmetry.space_group_name_H-M   'P 1'
#
loop_
_entity.id
_entity.type
_entity.pdbx_description
1 polymer ?
#
loop_
_entity_poly.entity_id
_entity_poly.type
_entity_poly.pdbx_seq_one_letter_code
_entity_poly.pdbx_strand_id
1 'polypeptide(L)'
;IGLLVAPPLADKYGKIAVVVLTQALSIPFLILLGFAPWFWLSATAYLVRLALMNMSNPVYQTFVMEEVRQEARATVASLVSMSWNVGWSFSPTISGWLQVHYGFAPVFLGTITTYIIAIYLYWRFFYAREK
;
A
#
# COMPACT_ATOMS: atom_id res chain seq x y z
N ILE A 1 3.27 -16.48 -2.72
CA ILE A 1 3.44 -16.23 -4.17
C ILE A 1 3.90 -14.79 -4.44
N GLY A 2 3.15 -13.75 -4.04
CA GLY A 2 3.59 -12.34 -4.21
C GLY A 2 4.97 -12.02 -3.62
N LEU A 3 5.30 -12.60 -2.46
CA LEU A 3 6.60 -12.47 -1.79
C LEU A 3 7.80 -13.06 -2.58
N LEU A 4 7.56 -14.02 -3.48
CA LEU A 4 8.63 -14.69 -4.26
C LEU A 4 8.91 -13.99 -5.59
N VAL A 5 7.94 -13.24 -6.11
CA VAL A 5 8.03 -12.53 -7.41
C VAL A 5 8.50 -11.08 -7.23
N ALA A 6 8.38 -10.54 -6.02
CA ALA A 6 8.76 -9.16 -5.71
C ALA A 6 10.27 -8.85 -5.89
N PRO A 7 11.22 -9.71 -5.45
CA PRO A 7 12.65 -9.39 -5.54
C PRO A 7 13.19 -9.29 -6.98
N PRO A 8 12.92 -10.25 -7.90
CA PRO A 8 13.44 -10.16 -9.28
C PRO A 8 12.86 -8.98 -10.07
N LEU A 9 11.62 -8.57 -9.80
CA LEU A 9 11.03 -7.39 -10.42
C LEU A 9 11.64 -6.09 -9.87
N ALA A 10 11.92 -6.05 -8.57
CA ALA A 10 12.54 -4.90 -7.93
C ALA A 10 13.99 -4.68 -8.40
N ASP A 11 14.76 -5.78 -8.58
CA ASP A 11 16.13 -5.71 -9.08
C ASP A 11 16.20 -5.28 -10.56
N LYS A 12 15.15 -5.53 -11.35
CA LYS A 12 15.10 -5.19 -12.78
C LYS A 12 14.55 -3.80 -13.07
N TYR A 13 13.56 -3.34 -12.31
CA TYR A 13 12.82 -2.09 -12.61
C TYR A 13 13.02 -0.97 -11.58
N GLY A 14 13.65 -1.25 -10.43
CA GLY A 14 13.70 -0.34 -9.30
C GLY A 14 12.65 -0.68 -8.24
N LYS A 15 13.03 -0.59 -6.96
CA LYS A 15 12.19 -0.89 -5.79
C LYS A 15 11.02 0.06 -5.70
N ILE A 16 11.24 1.36 -5.90
CA ILE A 16 10.17 2.37 -5.81
C ILE A 16 9.23 2.22 -7.01
N ALA A 17 9.76 2.01 -8.21
CA ALA A 17 8.96 1.76 -9.40
C ALA A 17 8.01 0.57 -9.22
N VAL A 18 8.48 -0.54 -8.63
CA VAL A 18 7.63 -1.70 -8.32
C VAL A 18 6.54 -1.34 -7.32
N VAL A 19 6.88 -0.67 -6.21
CA VAL A 19 5.92 -0.25 -5.18
C VAL A 19 4.85 0.69 -5.76
N VAL A 20 5.25 1.67 -6.58
CA VAL A 20 4.32 2.61 -7.22
C VAL A 20 3.40 1.88 -8.19
N LEU A 21 3.95 0.98 -9.02
CA LEU A 21 3.17 0.26 -10.03
C LEU A 21 2.15 -0.69 -9.40
N THR A 22 2.53 -1.45 -8.38
CA THR A 22 1.62 -2.35 -7.67
C THR A 22 0.55 -1.61 -6.87
N GLN A 23 0.89 -0.47 -6.25
CA GLN A 23 -0.10 0.39 -5.59
C GLN A 23 -1.06 1.03 -6.59
N ALA A 24 -0.57 1.49 -7.74
CA ALA A 24 -1.40 2.05 -8.80
C ALA A 24 -2.35 1.00 -9.39
N LEU A 25 -1.84 -0.20 -9.70
CA LEU A 25 -2.66 -1.34 -10.16
C LEU A 25 -3.71 -1.76 -9.13
N SER A 26 -3.44 -1.58 -7.84
CA SER A 26 -4.37 -1.89 -6.75
C SER A 26 -5.59 -0.96 -6.70
N ILE A 27 -5.52 0.27 -7.24
CA ILE A 27 -6.62 1.24 -7.20
C ILE A 27 -7.85 0.74 -7.99
N PRO A 28 -7.74 0.30 -9.27
CA PRO A 28 -8.87 -0.29 -9.99
C PRO A 28 -9.52 -1.47 -9.25
N PHE A 29 -8.73 -2.36 -8.65
CA PHE A 29 -9.26 -3.49 -7.87
C PHE A 29 -9.93 -3.02 -6.57
N LEU A 30 -9.45 -1.93 -5.95
CA LEU A 30 -10.10 -1.33 -4.79
C LEU A 30 -11.46 -0.72 -5.16
N ILE A 31 -11.56 -0.07 -6.32
CA ILE A 31 -12.84 0.45 -6.84
C ILE A 31 -13.80 -0.70 -7.12
N LEU A 32 -13.34 -1.75 -7.81
CA LEU A 32 -14.14 -2.94 -8.05
C LEU A 32 -14.61 -3.59 -6.74
N LEU A 33 -13.73 -3.69 -5.75
CA LEU A 33 -14.09 -4.23 -4.43
C LEU A 33 -15.21 -3.43 -3.75
N GLY A 34 -15.13 -2.10 -3.78
CA GLY A 34 -16.07 -1.23 -3.07
C GLY A 34 -17.41 -0.99 -3.78
N PHE A 35 -17.45 -1.14 -5.10
CA PHE A 35 -18.62 -0.72 -5.90
C PHE A 35 -19.17 -1.82 -6.83
N ALA A 36 -18.54 -2.99 -6.93
CA ALA A 36 -19.08 -4.08 -7.74
C ALA A 36 -20.39 -4.65 -7.14
N PRO A 37 -21.43 -4.89 -7.96
CA PRO A 37 -22.69 -5.48 -7.47
C PRO A 37 -22.61 -7.00 -7.23
N TRP A 38 -21.60 -7.68 -7.79
CA TRP A 38 -21.46 -9.13 -7.74
C TRP A 38 -20.38 -9.55 -6.73
N PHE A 39 -20.78 -10.40 -5.77
CA PHE A 39 -19.89 -10.93 -4.74
C PHE A 39 -18.59 -11.53 -5.31
N TRP A 40 -18.69 -12.35 -6.35
CA TRP A 40 -17.53 -13.01 -6.97
C TRP A 40 -16.51 -12.00 -7.53
N LEU A 41 -16.99 -10.90 -8.12
CA LEU A 41 -16.13 -9.86 -8.66
C LEU A 41 -15.39 -9.13 -7.54
N SER A 42 -16.08 -8.79 -6.45
CA SER A 42 -15.47 -8.19 -5.26
C SER A 42 -14.46 -9.15 -4.59
N ALA A 43 -14.80 -10.43 -4.47
CA ALA A 43 -13.91 -11.44 -3.87
C ALA A 43 -12.61 -11.60 -4.68
N THR A 44 -12.71 -11.73 -6.00
CA THR A 44 -11.53 -11.79 -6.88
C THR A 44 -10.72 -10.50 -6.82
N ALA A 45 -11.37 -9.33 -6.86
CA ALA A 45 -10.68 -8.05 -6.74
C ALA A 45 -9.93 -7.91 -5.41
N TYR A 46 -10.52 -8.36 -4.31
CA TYR A 46 -9.88 -8.41 -2.99
C TYR A 46 -8.62 -9.29 -3.01
N LEU A 47 -8.70 -10.50 -3.58
CA LEU A 47 -7.54 -11.42 -3.65
C LEU A 47 -6.39 -10.83 -4.48
N VAL A 48 -6.71 -10.22 -5.63
CA VAL A 48 -5.69 -9.57 -6.48
C VAL A 48 -5.06 -8.40 -5.75
N ARG A 49 -5.87 -7.54 -5.11
CA ARG A 49 -5.38 -6.43 -4.28
C ARG A 49 -4.48 -6.94 -3.15
N LEU A 50 -4.87 -8.01 -2.47
CA LEU A 50 -4.09 -8.61 -1.39
C LEU A 50 -2.74 -9.11 -1.90
N ALA A 51 -2.71 -9.75 -3.07
CA ALA A 51 -1.47 -10.22 -3.70
C ALA A 51 -0.53 -9.05 -4.07
N LEU A 52 -1.08 -7.97 -4.66
CA LEU A 52 -0.32 -6.76 -5.01
C LEU A 52 0.27 -6.06 -3.78
N MET A 53 -0.53 -5.93 -2.72
CA MET A 53 -0.08 -5.30 -1.46
C MET A 53 1.01 -6.12 -0.78
N ASN A 54 0.86 -7.45 -0.70
CA ASN A 54 1.87 -8.33 -0.11
C ASN A 54 3.18 -8.37 -0.91
N MET A 55 3.15 -8.04 -2.20
CA MET A 55 4.36 -7.89 -3.01
C MET A 55 5.10 -6.57 -2.71
N SER A 56 4.35 -5.50 -2.43
CA SER A 56 4.89 -4.14 -2.27
C SER A 56 5.56 -3.92 -0.92
N ASN A 57 4.96 -4.44 0.15
CA ASN A 57 5.42 -4.27 1.53
C ASN A 57 6.89 -4.68 1.77
N PRO A 58 7.36 -5.88 1.37
CA PRO A 58 8.75 -6.29 1.60
C PRO A 58 9.74 -5.43 0.79
N VAL A 59 9.42 -5.12 -0.47
CA VAL A 59 10.26 -4.30 -1.35
C VAL A 59 10.44 -2.91 -0.76
N TYR A 60 9.36 -2.32 -0.25
CA TYR A 60 9.40 -1.02 0.43
C TYR A 60 10.24 -1.06 1.71
N GLN A 61 10.09 -2.08 2.55
CA GLN A 61 10.89 -2.20 3.77
C GLN A 61 12.39 -2.33 3.47
N THR A 62 12.76 -3.13 2.47
CA THR A 62 14.15 -3.25 2.02
C THR A 62 14.68 -1.91 1.53
N PHE A 63 13.92 -1.19 0.70
CA PHE A 63 14.29 0.14 0.21
C PHE A 63 14.56 1.13 1.37
N VAL A 64 13.65 1.21 2.34
CA VAL A 64 13.83 2.11 3.50
C VAL A 64 15.08 1.76 4.31
N MET A 65 15.40 0.47 4.48
CA MET A 65 16.59 0.06 5.24
C MET A 65 17.92 0.26 4.50
N GLU A 66 17.90 0.31 3.17
CA GLU A 66 19.07 0.60 2.35
C GLU A 66 19.45 2.08 2.38
N GLU A 67 18.47 2.97 2.37
CA GLU A 67 18.67 4.42 2.46
C GLU A 67 19.11 4.90 3.85
N VAL A 68 19.01 4.04 4.87
CA VAL A 68 19.28 4.38 6.26
C VAL A 68 20.63 3.79 6.72
N ARG A 69 21.47 4.66 7.30
CA ARG A 69 22.73 4.28 7.96
C ARG A 69 22.51 3.17 8.98
N GLN A 70 23.45 2.22 9.07
CA GLN A 70 23.31 1.04 9.93
C GLN A 70 22.94 1.39 11.38
N GLU A 71 23.60 2.41 11.94
CA GLU A 71 23.35 2.90 13.30
C GLU A 71 21.91 3.40 13.53
N ALA A 72 21.27 3.96 12.50
CA ALA A 72 19.95 4.58 12.60
C ALA A 72 18.80 3.62 12.21
N ARG A 73 19.10 2.41 11.69
CA ARG A 73 18.09 1.45 11.22
C ARG A 73 17.09 1.07 12.29
N ALA A 74 17.55 0.85 13.52
CA ALA A 74 16.67 0.50 14.64
C ALA A 74 15.65 1.62 14.93
N THR A 75 16.10 2.88 14.93
CA THR A 75 15.24 4.05 15.14
C THR A 75 14.26 4.24 13.98
N VAL A 76 14.68 4.07 12.74
CA VAL A 76 13.77 4.20 11.59
C VAL A 76 12.76 3.05 11.57
N ALA A 77 13.19 1.83 11.85
CA ALA A 77 12.31 0.67 11.94
C ALA A 77 11.24 0.85 13.05
N SER A 78 11.62 1.40 14.21
CA SER A 78 10.65 1.69 15.27
C SER A 78 9.66 2.79 14.86
N LEU A 79 10.11 3.87 14.21
CA LEU A 79 9.23 4.92 13.70
C LEU A 79 8.24 4.40 12.64
N VAL A 80 8.70 3.56 11.71
CA VAL A 80 7.85 2.91 10.71
C VAL A 80 6.82 2.00 11.40
N SER A 81 7.26 1.19 12.36
CA SER A 81 6.38 0.31 13.14
C SER A 81 5.34 1.11 13.94
N MET A 82 5.73 2.20 14.60
CA MET A 82 4.80 3.07 15.32
C MET A 82 3.77 3.68 14.38
N SER A 83 4.20 4.18 13.21
CA SER A 83 3.30 4.74 12.20
C SER A 83 2.27 3.70 11.74
N TRP A 84 2.71 2.45 11.55
CA TRP A 84 1.82 1.34 11.21
C TRP A 84 0.82 1.03 12.34
N ASN A 85 1.28 0.94 13.59
CA ASN A 85 0.45 0.66 14.75
C ASN A 85 -0.59 1.75 15.02
N VAL A 86 -0.25 3.02 14.79
CA VAL A 86 -1.19 4.13 14.88
C VAL A 86 -2.29 3.96 13.82
N GLY A 87 -1.91 3.71 12.57
CA GLY A 87 -2.87 3.43 11.50
C GLY A 87 -3.81 2.27 11.86
N TRP A 88 -3.27 1.17 12.37
CA TRP A 88 -4.05 0.00 12.76
C TRP A 88 -4.94 0.21 13.99
N SER A 89 -4.53 1.06 14.93
CA SER A 89 -5.30 1.34 16.15
C SER A 89 -6.55 2.18 15.87
N PHE A 90 -6.45 3.18 15.00
CA PHE A 90 -7.56 4.10 14.72
C PHE A 90 -8.40 3.71 13.50
N SER A 91 -7.82 3.01 12.53
CA SER A 91 -8.50 2.66 11.27
C SER A 91 -9.81 1.89 11.48
N PRO A 92 -9.88 0.81 12.28
CA PRO A 92 -11.12 0.05 12.49
C PRO A 92 -12.23 0.90 13.11
N THR A 93 -11.91 1.75 14.08
CA THR A 93 -12.88 2.62 14.76
C THR A 93 -13.45 3.67 13.82
N ILE A 94 -12.60 4.39 13.10
CA ILE A 94 -13.02 5.43 12.13
C ILE A 94 -13.79 4.79 10.98
N SER A 95 -13.30 3.66 10.46
CA SER A 95 -13.92 2.92 9.36
C SER A 95 -15.28 2.38 9.76
N GLY A 96 -15.41 1.77 10.94
CA GLY A 96 -16.67 1.26 11.46
C GLY A 96 -17.70 2.38 11.65
N TRP A 97 -17.30 3.50 12.25
CA TRP A 97 -18.18 4.67 12.41
C TRP A 97 -18.69 5.18 11.07
N LEU A 98 -17.81 5.35 10.08
CA LEU A 98 -18.19 5.76 8.72
C LEU A 98 -19.15 4.76 8.06
N GLN A 99 -18.88 3.46 8.20
CA GLN A 99 -19.72 2.40 7.62
C GLN A 99 -21.14 2.39 8.21
N VAL A 100 -21.28 2.58 9.52
CA VAL A 100 -22.59 2.57 10.19
C VAL A 100 -23.43 3.78 9.79
N HIS A 101 -22.83 4.98 9.68
CA HIS A 101 -23.57 6.22 9.45
C HIS A 101 -23.75 6.58 7.97
N TYR A 102 -22.77 6.23 7.12
CA TYR A 102 -22.70 6.68 5.73
C TYR A 102 -22.48 5.53 4.73
N GLY A 103 -22.48 4.28 5.20
CA GLY A 103 -22.19 3.12 4.38
C GLY A 103 -20.71 2.98 4.00
N PHE A 104 -20.41 2.06 3.10
CA PHE A 104 -19.03 1.71 2.76
C PHE A 104 -18.35 2.72 1.83
N ALA A 105 -19.10 3.49 1.04
CA ALA A 105 -18.55 4.36 -0.01
C ALA A 105 -17.53 5.39 0.52
N PRO A 106 -17.76 6.11 1.64
CA PRO A 106 -16.78 7.06 2.17
C PRO A 106 -15.45 6.41 2.61
N VAL A 107 -15.50 5.18 3.13
CA VAL A 107 -14.30 4.43 3.52
C VAL A 107 -13.47 4.06 2.29
N PHE A 108 -14.13 3.58 1.23
CA PHE A 108 -13.45 3.26 -0.02
C PHE A 108 -12.87 4.52 -0.69
N LEU A 109 -13.62 5.61 -0.75
CA LEU A 109 -13.15 6.89 -1.29
C LEU A 109 -11.96 7.46 -0.49
N GLY A 110 -12.02 7.41 0.84
CA GLY A 110 -10.91 7.83 1.71
C GLY A 110 -9.66 6.98 1.49
N THR A 111 -9.82 5.67 1.31
CA THR A 111 -8.71 4.74 1.02
C THR A 111 -8.11 5.03 -0.36
N ILE A 112 -8.94 5.22 -1.40
CA ILE A 112 -8.50 5.55 -2.75
C ILE A 112 -7.72 6.88 -2.75
N THR A 113 -8.25 7.90 -2.08
CA THR A 113 -7.62 9.23 -2.00
C THR A 113 -6.25 9.14 -1.32
N THR A 114 -6.16 8.43 -0.20
CA THR A 114 -4.90 8.22 0.52
C THR A 114 -3.88 7.48 -0.35
N TYR A 115 -4.30 6.48 -1.14
CA TYR A 115 -3.44 5.76 -2.07
C TYR A 115 -2.92 6.66 -3.18
N ILE A 116 -3.76 7.50 -3.77
CA ILE A 116 -3.36 8.47 -4.80
C ILE A 116 -2.31 9.44 -4.24
N ILE A 117 -2.54 9.96 -3.03
CA ILE A 117 -1.58 10.84 -2.35
C ILE A 117 -0.25 10.11 -2.11
N ALA A 118 -0.30 8.87 -1.60
CA ALA A 118 0.91 8.07 -1.35
C ALA A 118 1.71 7.82 -2.63
N ILE A 119 1.04 7.41 -3.71
CA ILE A 119 1.66 7.21 -5.03
C ILE A 119 2.30 8.49 -5.53
N TYR A 120 1.60 9.63 -5.44
CA TYR A 120 2.13 10.93 -5.84
C TYR A 120 3.37 11.32 -5.03
N LEU A 121 3.36 11.11 -3.71
CA LEU A 121 4.51 11.38 -2.85
C LEU A 121 5.69 10.46 -3.19
N TYR A 122 5.46 9.17 -3.38
CA TYR A 122 6.51 8.22 -3.78
C TYR A 122 7.13 8.62 -5.12
N TRP A 123 6.28 8.95 -6.09
CA TRP A 123 6.75 9.41 -7.38
C TRP A 123 7.54 10.73 -7.26
N ARG A 124 7.02 11.72 -6.54
CA ARG A 124 7.63 13.05 -6.46
C ARG A 124 8.97 13.08 -5.72
N PHE A 125 9.10 12.31 -4.63
CA PHE A 125 10.27 12.35 -3.76
C PHE A 125 11.33 11.30 -4.11
N PHE A 126 10.91 10.12 -4.56
CA PHE A 126 11.81 8.97 -4.66
C PHE A 126 12.08 8.52 -6.09
N TYR A 127 11.16 8.74 -7.03
CA TYR A 127 11.39 8.38 -8.45
C TYR A 127 12.59 9.12 -9.07
N ALA A 128 12.85 10.36 -8.63
CA ALA A 128 14.01 11.13 -9.10
C ALA A 128 15.34 10.69 -8.45
N ARG A 129 15.31 9.91 -7.37
CA ARG A 129 16.51 9.39 -6.67
C ARG A 129 16.92 7.99 -7.12
N GLU A 130 16.06 7.30 -7.87
CA GLU A 130 16.29 5.95 -8.38
C GLU A 130 16.98 5.94 -9.77
N LYS A 131 17.21 7.12 -10.38
CA LYS A 131 18.03 7.31 -11.59
C LYS A 131 19.38 7.91 -11.24
#